data_AF-A0A4T9TEX8-F1
#
_entry.id   AF-A0A4T9TEX8-F1
#
_cell.length_a   1.000
_cell.length_b   1.000
_cell.length_c   1.000
_cell.angle_alpha   90.00
_cell.angle_beta   90.00
_cell.angle_gamma   90.00
#
_symmetry.space_group_name_H-M   'P 1'
#
loop_
_entity.id
_entity.type
_entity.pdbx_description
1 polymer ?
#
loop_
_entity_poly.entity_id
_entity_poly.type
_entity_poly.pdbx_seq_one_letter_code
_entity_poly.pdbx_strand_id
1 'polypeptide(L)'
;MTGSFYSPLGEEMELSDFLALYTHIYFCQVRNLDLDRAVTSALKNKEKTRENVRDLLLWKTSGSCGEDGEYVSYRGQKIDLNKVWQAFTKTREERDPKAMLADFLHVKGVGPVIAIALVWYVLGGKYPIYDQFAHKGLIAIQKALEPRNRIDGFLNRHYIGRLSGLSAGAVLAELNQYKQGLIEVFGQEALTDRGVDQALWAYGHLF
;
A
#
# COMPACT_ATOMS: atom_id res chain seq x y z
N MET A 1 -19.24 -10.96 7.48
CA MET A 1 -17.78 -11.07 7.28
C MET A 1 -17.52 -12.43 6.69
N THR A 2 -16.71 -12.50 5.64
CA THR A 2 -16.35 -13.75 4.96
C THR A 2 -14.85 -13.95 5.07
N GLY A 3 -14.41 -15.10 5.57
CA GLY A 3 -13.00 -15.46 5.71
C GLY A 3 -12.65 -16.02 7.09
N SER A 4 -11.53 -16.73 7.17
CA SER A 4 -10.96 -17.27 8.40
C SER A 4 -9.62 -16.62 8.68
N PHE A 5 -9.34 -16.34 9.95
CA PHE A 5 -8.10 -15.74 10.41
C PHE A 5 -7.30 -16.76 11.19
N TYR A 6 -5.99 -16.78 11.01
CA TYR A 6 -5.14 -17.80 11.63
C TYR A 6 -3.94 -17.21 12.37
N SER A 7 -3.59 -17.83 13.50
CA SER A 7 -2.31 -17.62 14.18
C SER A 7 -1.15 -18.07 13.29
N PRO A 8 0.11 -17.65 13.55
CA PRO A 8 1.28 -18.16 12.82
C PRO A 8 1.47 -19.68 12.90
N LEU A 9 0.79 -20.35 13.84
CA LEU A 9 0.80 -21.80 14.02
C LEU A 9 -0.36 -22.50 13.28
N GLY A 10 -1.27 -21.76 12.65
CA GLY A 10 -2.43 -22.30 11.93
C GLY A 10 -3.69 -22.47 12.77
N GLU A 11 -3.72 -21.94 13.99
CA GLU A 11 -4.92 -21.98 14.84
C GLU A 11 -5.89 -20.87 14.41
N GLU A 12 -7.16 -21.19 14.21
CA GLU A 12 -8.18 -20.18 13.89
C GLU A 12 -8.34 -19.19 15.04
N MET A 13 -8.54 -17.90 14.72
CA MET A 13 -8.65 -16.82 15.69
C MET A 13 -9.71 -15.80 15.30
N GLU A 14 -10.16 -15.04 16.29
CA GLU A 14 -11.08 -13.93 16.09
C GLU A 14 -10.40 -12.76 15.36
N LEU A 15 -11.18 -11.97 14.62
CA LEU A 15 -10.67 -10.81 13.88
C LEU A 15 -9.94 -9.81 14.79
N SER A 16 -10.42 -9.58 16.01
CA SER A 16 -9.77 -8.67 16.95
C SER A 16 -8.37 -9.12 17.34
N ASP A 17 -8.21 -10.43 17.57
CA ASP A 17 -6.93 -11.02 17.96
C ASP A 17 -5.96 -11.04 16.77
N PHE A 18 -6.48 -11.31 15.57
CA PHE A 18 -5.73 -11.18 14.32
C PHE A 18 -5.17 -9.77 14.14
N LEU A 19 -6.02 -8.74 14.24
CA LEU A 19 -5.60 -7.35 14.07
C LEU A 19 -4.57 -6.95 15.13
N ALA A 20 -4.79 -7.31 16.39
CA ALA A 20 -3.86 -7.01 17.47
C ALA A 20 -2.49 -7.68 17.27
N LEU A 21 -2.47 -8.98 16.97
CA LEU A 21 -1.25 -9.76 16.79
C LEU A 21 -0.44 -9.28 15.59
N TYR A 22 -1.04 -9.21 14.41
CA TYR A 22 -0.29 -8.93 13.18
C TYR A 22 0.09 -7.46 13.06
N THR A 23 -0.68 -6.53 13.63
CA THR A 23 -0.24 -5.13 13.77
C THR A 23 0.96 -5.03 14.71
N HIS A 24 0.98 -5.80 15.80
CA HIS A 24 2.16 -5.86 16.68
C HIS A 24 3.39 -6.39 15.94
N ILE A 25 3.25 -7.50 15.20
CA ILE A 25 4.33 -8.07 14.38
C ILE A 25 4.84 -7.05 13.35
N TYR A 26 3.94 -6.32 12.69
CA TYR A 26 4.31 -5.24 11.76
C TYR A 26 5.28 -4.24 12.43
N PHE A 27 4.92 -3.73 13.60
CA PHE A 27 5.77 -2.75 14.31
C PHE A 27 7.09 -3.32 14.81
N CYS A 28 7.19 -4.64 15.05
CA CYS A 28 8.47 -5.30 15.31
C CYS A 28 9.37 -5.40 14.06
N GLN A 29 8.81 -5.29 12.86
CA GLN A 29 9.53 -5.48 11.59
C GLN A 29 9.78 -4.16 10.83
N VAL A 30 9.02 -3.11 11.11
CA VAL A 30 9.24 -1.78 10.50
C VAL A 30 10.62 -1.25 10.86
N ARG A 31 11.41 -0.93 9.83
CA ARG A 31 12.79 -0.43 10.00
C ARG A 31 12.86 1.02 10.48
N ASN A 32 11.88 1.84 10.11
CA ASN A 32 11.85 3.26 10.44
C ASN A 32 10.46 3.63 10.99
N LEU A 33 10.30 3.44 12.29
CA LEU A 33 9.03 3.67 12.99
C LEU A 33 8.65 5.15 13.00
N ASP A 34 9.63 6.04 13.10
CA ASP A 34 9.38 7.48 13.10
C ASP A 34 8.82 7.96 11.76
N LEU A 35 9.34 7.40 10.66
CA LEU A 35 8.82 7.70 9.33
C LEU A 35 7.41 7.12 9.12
N ASP A 36 7.14 5.90 9.59
CA ASP A 36 5.79 5.31 9.54
C ASP A 36 4.77 6.16 10.33
N ARG A 37 5.18 6.64 11.52
CA ARG A 37 4.39 7.57 12.34
C ARG A 37 4.20 8.91 11.65
N ALA A 38 5.23 9.48 11.04
CA ALA A 38 5.16 10.76 10.32
C ALA A 38 4.16 10.67 9.16
N VAL A 39 4.25 9.62 8.33
CA VAL A 39 3.31 9.38 7.23
C VAL A 39 1.88 9.23 7.78
N THR A 40 1.70 8.41 8.82
CA THR A 40 0.39 8.20 9.47
C THR A 40 -0.19 9.50 10.04
N SER A 41 0.63 10.34 10.64
CA SER A 41 0.23 11.65 11.19
C SER A 41 -0.19 12.61 10.08
N ALA A 42 0.62 12.73 9.02
CA ALA A 42 0.34 13.61 7.89
C ALA A 42 -1.01 13.29 7.23
N LEU A 43 -1.40 12.02 7.18
CA LEU A 43 -2.70 11.58 6.69
C LEU A 43 -3.85 11.99 7.59
N LYS A 44 -3.72 11.74 8.90
CA LYS A 44 -4.75 12.11 9.89
C LYS A 44 -5.00 13.62 9.87
N ASN A 45 -3.94 14.41 9.73
CA ASN A 45 -4.00 15.87 9.69
C ASN A 45 -4.33 16.42 8.30
N LYS A 46 -4.40 15.57 7.26
CA LYS A 46 -4.62 15.94 5.86
C LYS A 46 -3.60 16.99 5.35
N GLU A 47 -2.40 16.97 5.91
CA GLU A 47 -1.31 17.88 5.54
C GLU A 47 -0.71 17.44 4.22
N LYS A 48 -0.76 18.27 3.19
CA LYS A 48 -0.27 17.90 1.84
C LYS A 48 0.85 18.83 1.43
N THR A 49 2.05 18.56 1.94
CA THR A 49 3.29 19.31 1.65
C THR A 49 4.23 18.48 0.78
N ARG A 50 5.22 19.13 0.18
CA ARG A 50 6.24 18.45 -0.62
C ARG A 50 7.08 17.51 0.26
N GLU A 51 7.33 17.91 1.49
CA GLU A 51 8.05 17.16 2.52
C GLU A 51 7.30 15.87 2.86
N ASN A 52 5.98 15.96 3.08
CA ASN A 52 5.21 14.76 3.38
C ASN A 52 5.11 13.81 2.18
N VAL A 53 5.09 14.34 0.95
CA VAL A 53 5.17 13.50 -0.27
C VAL A 53 6.53 12.80 -0.36
N ARG A 54 7.63 13.48 -0.06
CA ARG A 54 8.96 12.86 0.04
C ARG A 54 8.95 11.77 1.10
N ASP A 55 8.42 12.03 2.28
CA ASP A 55 8.42 11.09 3.40
C ASP A 55 7.57 9.85 3.09
N LEU A 56 6.43 10.02 2.40
CA LEU A 56 5.63 8.92 1.86
C LEU A 56 6.43 8.06 0.86
N LEU A 57 7.19 8.69 -0.04
CA LEU A 57 8.01 7.97 -1.01
C LEU A 57 9.15 7.20 -0.33
N LEU A 58 9.83 7.82 0.65
CA LEU A 58 10.86 7.16 1.45
C LEU A 58 10.29 5.95 2.19
N TRP A 59 9.11 6.13 2.81
CA TRP A 59 8.39 5.06 3.50
C TRP A 59 8.07 3.91 2.56
N LYS A 60 7.47 4.19 1.40
CA LYS A 60 7.01 3.16 0.48
C LYS A 60 8.15 2.44 -0.24
N THR A 61 9.25 3.13 -0.49
CA THR A 61 10.38 2.57 -1.27
C THR A 61 11.48 1.99 -0.39
N SER A 62 11.48 2.30 0.91
CA SER A 62 12.65 2.11 1.79
C SER A 62 13.93 2.72 1.19
N GLY A 63 13.76 3.82 0.46
CA GLY A 63 14.83 4.53 -0.24
C GLY A 63 15.56 5.53 0.65
N SER A 64 16.43 6.31 0.03
CA SER A 64 17.10 7.46 0.63
C SER A 64 16.81 8.73 -0.16
N CYS A 65 16.90 9.88 0.51
CA CYS A 65 16.82 11.17 -0.15
C CYS A 65 18.20 11.60 -0.66
N GLY A 66 18.25 12.25 -1.83
CA GLY A 66 19.47 12.91 -2.30
C GLY A 66 19.90 14.05 -1.36
N GLU A 67 21.18 14.42 -1.40
CA GLU A 67 21.78 15.47 -0.56
C GLU A 67 21.09 16.84 -0.75
N ASP A 68 20.63 17.11 -1.97
CA ASP A 68 19.91 18.34 -2.34
C ASP A 68 18.41 18.30 -1.96
N GLY A 69 17.90 17.15 -1.52
CA GLY A 69 16.48 16.99 -1.22
C GLY A 69 15.58 16.87 -2.45
N GLU A 70 16.13 16.71 -3.66
CA GLU A 70 15.38 16.84 -4.92
C GLU A 70 14.95 15.50 -5.53
N TYR A 71 15.47 14.38 -5.02
CA TYR A 71 15.09 13.05 -5.48
C TYR A 71 15.09 12.00 -4.38
N VAL A 72 14.29 10.95 -4.57
CA VAL A 72 14.34 9.71 -3.77
C VAL A 72 15.03 8.63 -4.59
N SER A 73 16.04 7.99 -4.02
CA SER A 73 16.77 6.86 -4.61
C SER A 73 16.35 5.54 -3.99
N TYR A 74 16.04 4.55 -4.83
CA TYR A 74 15.75 3.20 -4.37
C TYR A 74 16.08 2.18 -5.48
N ARG A 75 16.72 1.06 -5.11
CA ARG A 75 17.03 -0.04 -6.05
C ARG A 75 17.66 0.40 -7.39
N GLY A 76 18.57 1.38 -7.36
CA GLY A 76 19.22 1.94 -8.55
C GLY A 76 18.36 2.88 -9.40
N GLN A 77 17.13 3.16 -8.97
CA GLN A 77 16.24 4.15 -9.59
C GLN A 77 16.28 5.47 -8.81
N LYS A 78 15.95 6.56 -9.50
CA LYS A 78 15.76 7.89 -8.92
C LYS A 78 14.38 8.42 -9.30
N ILE A 79 13.63 8.89 -8.31
CA ILE A 79 12.35 9.57 -8.46
C ILE A 79 12.59 11.06 -8.25
N ASP A 80 12.31 11.86 -9.26
CA ASP A 80 12.40 13.33 -9.21
C ASP A 80 11.21 13.89 -8.41
N LEU A 81 11.50 14.50 -7.25
CA LEU A 81 10.47 15.01 -6.34
C LEU A 81 9.73 16.22 -6.91
N ASN A 82 10.37 17.03 -7.76
CA ASN A 82 9.68 18.15 -8.40
C ASN A 82 8.63 17.65 -9.39
N LYS A 83 8.95 16.62 -10.17
CA LYS A 83 8.00 16.02 -11.10
C LYS A 83 6.85 15.34 -10.38
N VAL A 84 7.12 14.62 -9.28
CA VAL A 84 6.04 14.06 -8.44
C VAL A 84 5.18 15.18 -7.87
N TRP A 85 5.79 16.24 -7.34
CA TRP A 85 5.06 17.36 -6.76
C TRP A 85 4.20 18.11 -7.80
N GLN A 86 4.69 18.30 -9.02
CA GLN A 86 3.92 18.87 -10.12
C GLN A 86 2.71 17.99 -10.50
N ALA A 87 2.89 16.67 -10.60
CA ALA A 87 1.78 15.74 -10.83
C ALA A 87 0.79 15.76 -9.65
N PHE A 88 1.31 15.86 -8.42
CA PHE A 88 0.51 15.92 -7.21
C PHE A 88 -0.38 17.16 -7.15
N THR A 89 0.17 18.34 -7.46
CA THR A 89 -0.59 19.60 -7.42
C THR A 89 -1.63 19.64 -8.52
N LYS A 90 -1.29 19.21 -9.75
CA LYS A 90 -2.23 19.09 -10.87
C LYS A 90 -3.42 18.20 -10.52
N THR A 91 -3.15 17.02 -9.99
CA THR A 91 -4.18 16.00 -9.79
C THR A 91 -5.05 16.24 -8.56
N ARG A 92 -4.58 17.04 -7.59
CA ARG A 92 -5.36 17.42 -6.39
C ARG A 92 -6.70 18.06 -6.74
N GLU A 93 -6.79 18.74 -7.88
CA GLU A 93 -8.01 19.39 -8.38
C GLU A 93 -8.95 18.40 -9.08
N GLU A 94 -8.40 17.46 -9.84
CA GLU A 94 -9.13 16.58 -10.75
C GLU A 94 -9.97 15.50 -10.04
N ARG A 95 -9.57 15.08 -8.82
CA ARG A 95 -10.22 14.05 -7.98
C ARG A 95 -10.61 12.71 -8.66
N ASP A 96 -10.24 12.51 -9.92
CA ASP A 96 -10.36 11.25 -10.66
C ASP A 96 -9.14 10.35 -10.42
N PRO A 97 -9.32 9.17 -9.79
CA PRO A 97 -8.23 8.23 -9.54
C PRO A 97 -7.53 7.74 -10.82
N LYS A 98 -8.25 7.63 -11.94
CA LYS A 98 -7.66 7.16 -13.20
C LYS A 98 -6.70 8.20 -13.78
N ALA A 99 -7.13 9.46 -13.85
CA ALA A 99 -6.28 10.56 -14.27
C ALA A 99 -5.08 10.74 -13.33
N MET A 100 -5.29 10.66 -12.00
CA MET A 100 -4.20 10.68 -11.01
C MET A 100 -3.15 9.59 -11.26
N LEU A 101 -3.60 8.34 -11.45
CA LEU A 101 -2.70 7.22 -11.75
C LEU A 101 -1.93 7.48 -13.04
N ALA A 102 -2.60 7.99 -14.08
CA ALA A 102 -1.95 8.31 -15.34
C ALA A 102 -0.82 9.33 -15.11
N ASP A 103 -1.10 10.45 -14.45
CA ASP A 103 -0.11 11.51 -14.20
C ASP A 103 1.09 11.00 -13.38
N PHE A 104 0.85 10.25 -12.31
CA PHE A 104 1.95 9.70 -11.50
C PHE A 104 2.78 8.67 -12.27
N LEU A 105 2.17 7.82 -13.08
CA LEU A 105 2.87 6.82 -13.89
C LEU A 105 3.76 7.43 -15.00
N HIS A 106 3.53 8.68 -15.40
CA HIS A 106 4.42 9.40 -16.32
C HIS A 106 5.72 9.87 -15.65
N VAL A 107 5.79 9.88 -14.32
CA VAL A 107 7.01 10.27 -13.60
C VAL A 107 8.00 9.11 -13.60
N LYS A 108 9.18 9.32 -14.20
CA LYS A 108 10.24 8.31 -14.24
C LYS A 108 10.59 7.83 -12.82
N GLY A 109 10.63 6.50 -12.65
CA GLY A 109 10.88 5.86 -11.36
C GLY A 109 9.63 5.68 -10.50
N VAL A 110 8.45 6.16 -10.91
CA VAL A 110 7.19 5.89 -10.22
C VAL A 110 6.51 4.67 -10.85
N GLY A 111 6.61 3.54 -10.16
CA GLY A 111 5.85 2.34 -10.52
C GLY A 111 4.40 2.38 -10.02
N PRO A 112 3.54 1.46 -10.47
CA PRO A 112 2.12 1.40 -10.08
C PRO A 112 1.87 1.38 -8.57
N VAL A 113 2.68 0.63 -7.82
CA VAL A 113 2.54 0.54 -6.35
C VAL A 113 2.81 1.90 -5.68
N ILE A 114 3.77 2.67 -6.20
CA ILE A 114 4.09 4.01 -5.72
C ILE A 114 2.98 4.98 -6.14
N ALA A 115 2.52 4.90 -7.39
CA ALA A 115 1.41 5.70 -7.89
C ALA A 115 0.13 5.49 -7.07
N ILE A 116 -0.21 4.25 -6.70
CA ILE A 116 -1.34 3.94 -5.82
C ILE A 116 -1.16 4.59 -4.45
N ALA A 117 0.03 4.52 -3.85
CA ALA A 117 0.29 5.18 -2.56
C ALA A 117 0.11 6.71 -2.64
N LEU A 118 0.53 7.33 -3.76
CA LEU A 118 0.32 8.76 -3.99
C LEU A 118 -1.17 9.09 -4.18
N VAL A 119 -1.92 8.29 -4.96
CA VAL A 119 -3.39 8.43 -5.12
C VAL A 119 -4.10 8.31 -3.78
N TRP A 120 -3.73 7.30 -2.99
CA TRP A 120 -4.25 7.09 -1.66
C TRP A 120 -4.06 8.33 -0.78
N TYR A 121 -2.86 8.91 -0.81
CA TYR A 121 -2.52 10.11 -0.06
C TYR A 121 -3.29 11.36 -0.54
N VAL A 122 -3.43 11.54 -1.86
CA VAL A 122 -4.23 12.64 -2.43
C VAL A 122 -5.71 12.51 -2.03
N LEU A 123 -6.27 11.30 -2.06
CA LEU A 123 -7.69 11.05 -1.83
C LEU A 123 -8.05 10.81 -0.35
N GLY A 124 -7.08 10.79 0.55
CA GLY A 124 -7.30 10.65 1.99
C GLY A 124 -8.01 9.35 2.38
N GLY A 125 -7.65 8.23 1.76
CA GLY A 125 -8.18 6.91 2.11
C GLY A 125 -9.50 6.51 1.45
N LYS A 126 -9.95 7.21 0.38
CA LYS A 126 -11.07 6.73 -0.47
C LYS A 126 -10.74 5.41 -1.21
N TYR A 127 -9.45 5.20 -1.44
CA TYR A 127 -8.85 3.96 -1.93
C TYR A 127 -7.92 3.45 -0.83
N PRO A 128 -7.55 2.16 -0.81
CA PRO A 128 -6.58 1.62 0.14
C PRO A 128 -5.14 1.81 -0.34
N ILE A 129 -4.17 1.71 0.57
CA ILE A 129 -2.76 1.52 0.17
C ILE A 129 -2.66 0.10 -0.40
N TYR A 130 -1.93 -0.05 -1.49
CA TYR A 130 -1.63 -1.37 -2.03
C TYR A 130 -0.24 -1.84 -1.61
N ASP A 131 -0.16 -3.06 -1.08
CA ASP A 131 1.07 -3.82 -0.97
C ASP A 131 0.83 -5.26 -1.41
N GLN A 132 1.81 -5.89 -2.05
CA GLN A 132 1.66 -7.26 -2.52
C GLN A 132 1.47 -8.24 -1.36
N PHE A 133 2.11 -8.01 -0.21
CA PHE A 133 1.97 -8.90 0.94
C PHE A 133 0.61 -8.68 1.60
N ALA A 134 0.14 -7.43 1.71
CA ALA A 134 -1.21 -7.16 2.18
C ALA A 134 -2.28 -7.82 1.29
N HIS A 135 -2.10 -7.77 -0.04
CA HIS A 135 -3.01 -8.45 -0.97
C HIS A 135 -2.95 -9.97 -0.85
N LYS A 136 -1.77 -10.57 -0.65
CA LYS A 136 -1.66 -12.01 -0.35
C LYS A 136 -2.43 -12.38 0.91
N GLY A 137 -2.24 -11.63 1.99
CA GLY A 137 -2.91 -11.88 3.27
C GLY A 137 -4.44 -11.85 3.10
N LEU A 138 -4.95 -10.88 2.32
CA LEU A 138 -6.37 -10.78 2.03
C LEU A 138 -6.90 -12.01 1.26
N ILE A 139 -6.18 -12.44 0.22
CA ILE A 139 -6.56 -13.63 -0.55
C ILE A 139 -6.53 -14.89 0.33
N ALA A 140 -5.53 -15.02 1.21
CA ALA A 140 -5.44 -16.14 2.13
C ALA A 140 -6.65 -16.21 3.06
N ILE A 141 -7.08 -15.07 3.62
CA ILE A 141 -8.27 -14.98 4.46
C ILE A 141 -9.53 -15.37 3.68
N GLN A 142 -9.72 -14.80 2.49
CA GLN A 142 -10.89 -15.06 1.65
C GLN A 142 -10.99 -16.54 1.22
N LYS A 143 -9.85 -17.22 1.10
CA LYS A 143 -9.76 -18.64 0.74
C LYS A 143 -9.65 -19.57 1.95
N ALA A 144 -9.70 -19.05 3.19
CA ALA A 144 -9.48 -19.80 4.42
C ALA A 144 -8.20 -20.67 4.38
N LEU A 145 -7.09 -20.07 3.94
CA LEU A 145 -5.80 -20.76 3.86
C LEU A 145 -5.04 -20.60 5.17
N GLU A 146 -4.60 -21.72 5.74
CA GLU A 146 -3.65 -21.72 6.85
C GLU A 146 -2.26 -21.19 6.42
N PRO A 147 -1.49 -20.56 7.32
CA PRO A 147 -0.12 -20.12 7.05
C PRO A 147 0.76 -21.21 6.45
N ARG A 148 1.75 -20.80 5.65
CA ARG A 148 2.68 -21.69 4.92
C ARG A 148 2.05 -22.48 3.77
N ASN A 149 0.73 -22.43 3.60
CA ASN A 149 0.10 -22.91 2.37
C ASN A 149 0.47 -22.01 1.19
N ARG A 150 0.42 -22.57 -0.02
CA ARG A 150 0.66 -21.80 -1.24
C ARG A 150 -0.62 -21.10 -1.68
N ILE A 151 -0.50 -19.85 -2.10
CA ILE A 151 -1.59 -19.15 -2.77
C ILE A 151 -1.52 -19.45 -4.27
N ASP A 152 -2.28 -20.45 -4.71
CA ASP A 152 -2.35 -20.82 -6.12
C ASP A 152 -2.88 -19.68 -6.99
N GLY A 153 -2.26 -19.48 -8.16
CA GLY A 153 -2.52 -18.36 -9.06
C GLY A 153 -1.83 -17.04 -8.67
N PHE A 154 -1.22 -16.99 -7.47
CA PHE A 154 -0.42 -15.87 -6.99
C PHE A 154 1.08 -16.13 -7.21
N LEU A 155 1.51 -16.32 -8.47
CA LEU A 155 2.93 -16.49 -8.75
C LEU A 155 3.71 -15.23 -8.34
N ASN A 156 4.56 -15.39 -7.32
CA ASN A 156 5.35 -14.37 -6.60
C ASN A 156 6.19 -13.40 -7.46
N ARG A 157 6.46 -13.71 -8.74
CA ARG A 157 7.18 -12.79 -9.67
C ARG A 157 6.26 -12.01 -10.59
N HIS A 158 4.99 -12.40 -10.68
CA HIS A 158 4.07 -11.87 -11.68
C HIS A 158 3.12 -10.81 -11.17
N TYR A 159 3.03 -10.44 -9.88
CA TYR A 159 2.08 -9.37 -9.48
C TYR A 159 2.68 -7.95 -9.59
N ILE A 160 3.88 -7.71 -9.05
CA ILE A 160 4.61 -6.45 -9.31
C ILE A 160 4.91 -6.32 -10.82
N GLY A 161 5.29 -7.42 -11.47
CA GLY A 161 5.44 -7.49 -12.92
C GLY A 161 4.12 -7.30 -13.68
N ARG A 162 2.99 -7.84 -13.19
CA ARG A 162 1.67 -7.64 -13.82
C ARG A 162 1.25 -6.21 -13.80
N LEU A 163 1.53 -5.46 -12.72
CA LEU A 163 1.21 -4.04 -12.68
C LEU A 163 2.17 -3.21 -13.52
N SER A 164 3.44 -3.61 -13.60
CA SER A 164 4.45 -2.91 -14.41
C SER A 164 4.07 -2.93 -15.89
N GLY A 165 4.02 -1.76 -16.52
CA GLY A 165 3.60 -1.62 -17.92
C GLY A 165 2.08 -1.62 -18.15
N LEU A 166 1.26 -1.74 -17.10
CA LEU A 166 -0.18 -1.53 -17.23
C LEU A 166 -0.53 -0.07 -17.49
N SER A 167 -1.62 0.13 -18.22
CA SER A 167 -2.29 1.42 -18.26
C SER A 167 -2.89 1.78 -16.90
N ALA A 168 -3.07 3.07 -16.65
CA ALA A 168 -3.75 3.57 -15.45
C ALA A 168 -5.13 2.92 -15.22
N GLY A 169 -5.86 2.62 -16.29
CA GLY A 169 -7.16 1.94 -16.20
C GLY A 169 -7.06 0.51 -15.67
N ALA A 170 -6.06 -0.25 -16.12
CA ALA A 170 -5.83 -1.61 -15.64
C ALA A 170 -5.32 -1.63 -14.19
N VAL A 171 -4.45 -0.69 -13.81
CA VAL A 171 -4.03 -0.51 -12.40
C VAL A 171 -5.24 -0.18 -11.51
N LEU A 172 -6.13 0.70 -11.96
CA LEU A 172 -7.34 1.05 -11.20
C LEU A 172 -8.30 -0.14 -11.06
N ALA A 173 -8.43 -0.98 -12.09
CA ALA A 173 -9.27 -2.17 -12.03
C ALA A 173 -8.78 -3.17 -10.96
N GLU A 174 -7.48 -3.45 -10.91
CA GLU A 174 -6.87 -4.29 -9.86
C GLU A 174 -7.03 -3.67 -8.48
N LEU A 175 -6.84 -2.36 -8.35
CA LEU A 175 -7.03 -1.64 -7.08
C LEU A 175 -8.48 -1.73 -6.59
N ASN A 176 -9.46 -1.66 -7.50
CA ASN A 176 -10.88 -1.81 -7.16
C ASN A 176 -11.22 -3.22 -6.67
N GLN A 177 -10.63 -4.26 -7.28
CA GLN A 177 -10.80 -5.64 -6.80
C GLN A 177 -10.24 -5.80 -5.38
N TYR A 178 -9.03 -5.30 -5.15
CA TYR A 178 -8.41 -5.32 -3.82
C TYR A 178 -9.24 -4.54 -2.79
N LYS A 179 -9.70 -3.34 -3.15
CA LYS A 179 -10.59 -2.51 -2.32
C LYS A 179 -11.87 -3.25 -1.95
N GLN A 180 -12.51 -3.92 -2.90
CA GLN A 180 -13.74 -4.65 -2.67
C GLN A 180 -13.53 -5.81 -1.68
N GLY A 181 -12.44 -6.57 -1.85
CA GLY A 181 -12.09 -7.64 -0.91
C GLY A 181 -11.83 -7.12 0.51
N LEU A 182 -11.16 -5.97 0.66
CA LEU A 182 -10.99 -5.34 1.98
C LEU A 182 -12.33 -5.03 2.64
N ILE A 183 -13.27 -4.45 1.88
CA ILE A 183 -14.60 -4.09 2.39
C ILE A 183 -15.38 -5.34 2.80
N GLU A 184 -15.29 -6.43 2.03
CA GLU A 184 -15.99 -7.70 2.32
C GLU A 184 -15.50 -8.38 3.59
N VAL A 185 -14.20 -8.32 3.86
CA VAL A 185 -13.57 -8.98 5.02
C VAL A 185 -13.63 -8.09 6.26
N PHE A 186 -13.28 -6.81 6.13
CA PHE A 186 -13.01 -5.91 7.26
C PHE A 186 -13.99 -4.72 7.38
N GLY A 187 -14.88 -4.53 6.41
CA GLY A 187 -15.79 -3.38 6.39
C GLY A 187 -15.19 -2.13 5.73
N GLN A 188 -15.99 -1.05 5.68
CA GLN A 188 -15.66 0.17 4.94
C GLN A 188 -14.50 0.95 5.58
N GLU A 189 -14.34 0.82 6.89
CA GLU A 189 -13.35 1.48 7.73
C GLU A 189 -11.92 1.05 7.35
N ALA A 190 -11.76 -0.15 6.80
CA ALA A 190 -10.49 -0.73 6.37
C ALA A 190 -9.75 0.09 5.31
N LEU A 191 -10.43 1.00 4.59
CA LEU A 191 -9.78 1.85 3.59
C LEU A 191 -8.95 2.98 4.22
N THR A 192 -9.28 3.34 5.47
CA THR A 192 -8.65 4.41 6.24
C THR A 192 -7.91 3.90 7.48
N ASP A 193 -8.23 2.70 7.95
CA ASP A 193 -7.58 2.10 9.11
C ASP A 193 -6.24 1.47 8.72
N ARG A 194 -5.16 2.06 9.22
CA ARG A 194 -3.82 1.55 9.01
C ARG A 194 -3.59 0.19 9.66
N GLY A 195 -4.30 -0.14 10.73
CA GLY A 195 -4.17 -1.42 11.43
C GLY A 195 -4.50 -2.60 10.51
N VAL A 196 -5.47 -2.43 9.60
CA VAL A 196 -5.82 -3.47 8.63
C VAL A 196 -4.70 -3.69 7.62
N ASP A 197 -4.13 -2.64 7.03
CA ASP A 197 -3.03 -2.82 6.07
C ASP A 197 -1.76 -3.37 6.73
N GLN A 198 -1.47 -2.92 7.96
CA GLN A 198 -0.33 -3.37 8.75
C GLN A 198 -0.46 -4.85 9.12
N ALA A 199 -1.63 -5.26 9.61
CA ALA A 199 -1.92 -6.66 9.93
C ALA A 199 -1.85 -7.55 8.68
N LEU A 200 -2.49 -7.14 7.58
CA LEU A 200 -2.45 -7.88 6.32
C LEU A 200 -1.04 -8.00 5.75
N TRP A 201 -0.23 -6.95 5.84
CA TRP A 201 1.16 -6.97 5.39
C TRP A 201 1.97 -8.02 6.15
N ALA A 202 1.87 -8.03 7.49
CA ALA A 202 2.58 -8.99 8.32
C ALA A 202 2.07 -10.42 8.11
N TYR A 203 0.76 -10.60 8.00
CA TYR A 203 0.15 -11.91 7.75
C TYR A 203 0.53 -12.48 6.38
N GLY A 204 0.50 -11.64 5.34
CA GLY A 204 0.86 -12.05 3.98
C GLY A 204 2.32 -12.48 3.80
N HIS A 205 3.20 -12.17 4.74
CA HIS A 205 4.56 -12.70 4.77
C HIS A 205 4.65 -14.17 5.16
N LEU A 206 3.57 -14.77 5.68
CA LEU A 206 3.49 -16.20 5.99
C LEU A 206 3.22 -17.10 4.76
N PHE A 207 3.03 -16.50 3.56
CA PHE A 207 2.65 -17.15 2.30
C PHE A 207 3.58 -16.77 1.13
#